data_AF-A0A537F5B1-F1
#
_entry.id   AF-A0A537F5B1-F1
#
_cell.length_a   1.000
_cell.length_b   1.000
_cell.length_c   1.000
_cell.angle_alpha   90.00
_cell.angle_beta   90.00
_cell.angle_gamma   90.00
#
_symmetry.space_group_name_H-M   'P 1'
#
loop_
_entity.id
_entity.type
_entity.pdbx_description
1 polymer ?
#
loop_
_entity_poly.entity_id
_entity_poly.type
_entity_poly.pdbx_seq_one_letter_code
_entity_poly.pdbx_strand_id
1 'polypeptide(L)'
;MSKESGTEDVDWWLTGSAALAIRHVAVVPRDIDLVVETGEDAEKLGEALSNWLVEHVQRSEGWVARWFGRSFKAARIERVGEVEAWVDLPEPSDFGPVARRNLRWPVGVESRYGFHSSSYS
;
A
#
# COMPACT_ATOMS: atom_id res chain seq x y z
N MET A 1 30.82 1.96 1.87
CA MET A 1 29.46 2.51 1.74
C MET A 1 28.51 1.34 1.88
N SER A 2 27.86 1.22 3.03
CA SER A 2 26.80 0.25 3.26
C SER A 2 25.62 0.58 2.35
N LYS A 3 25.13 -0.39 1.57
CA LYS A 3 23.79 -0.33 1.01
C LYS A 3 22.84 -0.16 2.21
N GLU A 4 22.10 0.93 2.29
CA GLU A 4 20.91 0.95 3.13
C GLU A 4 19.95 -0.06 2.51
N SER A 5 19.89 -1.26 3.09
CA SER A 5 18.89 -2.27 2.74
C SER A 5 17.57 -1.81 3.35
N GLY A 6 16.71 -1.17 2.58
CA GLY A 6 15.43 -0.70 3.12
C GLY A 6 14.44 -0.44 2.01
N THR A 7 13.42 -1.28 1.91
CA THR A 7 12.21 -1.17 1.05
C THR A 7 12.26 -1.59 -0.41
N GLU A 8 13.42 -1.78 -1.05
CA GLU A 8 13.47 -2.17 -2.48
C GLU A 8 12.84 -3.56 -2.77
N ASP A 9 12.66 -4.40 -1.74
CA ASP A 9 12.11 -5.76 -1.85
C ASP A 9 10.74 -5.95 -1.20
N VAL A 10 10.07 -4.89 -0.73
CA VAL A 10 8.71 -5.02 -0.17
C VAL A 10 7.70 -4.95 -1.30
N ASP A 11 6.99 -6.04 -1.54
CA ASP A 11 5.88 -6.04 -2.48
C ASP A 11 4.59 -5.55 -1.78
N TRP A 12 4.08 -4.43 -2.26
CA TRP A 12 2.94 -3.73 -1.67
C TRP A 12 1.96 -3.26 -2.73
N TRP A 13 0.71 -3.06 -2.32
CA TRP A 13 -0.29 -2.40 -3.15
C TRP A 13 -1.12 -1.38 -2.39
N LEU A 14 -1.62 -0.40 -3.14
CA LEU A 14 -2.50 0.64 -2.64
C LEU A 14 -3.95 0.21 -2.83
N THR A 15 -4.75 0.40 -1.78
CA THR A 15 -6.20 0.17 -1.81
C THR A 15 -6.98 1.42 -1.35
N GLY A 16 -8.30 1.31 -1.26
CA GLY A 16 -9.18 2.33 -0.71
C GLY A 16 -9.20 3.61 -1.53
N SER A 17 -9.53 4.72 -0.85
CA SER A 17 -9.81 6.00 -1.50
C SER A 17 -8.60 6.58 -2.25
N ALA A 18 -7.38 6.38 -1.74
CA ALA A 18 -6.16 6.79 -2.40
C ALA A 18 -5.95 6.03 -3.73
N ALA A 19 -6.20 4.72 -3.74
CA ALA A 19 -6.11 3.92 -4.97
C ALA A 19 -7.14 4.33 -6.02
N LEU A 20 -8.35 4.70 -5.60
CA LEU A 20 -9.39 5.23 -6.49
C LEU A 20 -9.01 6.59 -7.08
N ALA A 21 -8.46 7.50 -6.25
CA ALA A 21 -8.05 8.83 -6.70
C ALA A 21 -6.93 8.78 -7.74
N ILE A 22 -5.94 7.90 -7.57
CA ILE A 22 -4.87 7.68 -8.57
C ILE A 22 -5.44 7.14 -9.89
N ARG A 23 -6.56 6.41 -9.83
CA ARG A 23 -7.31 5.93 -11.00
C ARG A 23 -8.32 6.95 -11.53
N HIS A 24 -8.18 8.22 -11.15
CA HIS A 24 -8.99 9.34 -11.60
C HIS A 24 -10.48 9.28 -11.20
N VAL A 25 -10.82 8.49 -10.19
CA VAL A 25 -12.14 8.61 -9.55
C VAL A 25 -12.17 9.93 -8.77
N ALA A 26 -13.25 10.70 -8.92
CA ALA A 26 -13.44 11.98 -8.25
C ALA A 26 -13.74 11.80 -6.76
N VAL A 27 -12.74 11.39 -5.99
CA VAL A 27 -12.77 11.22 -4.54
C VAL A 27 -11.57 11.94 -3.92
N VAL A 28 -11.75 12.49 -2.73
CA VAL A 28 -10.67 13.09 -1.93
C VAL A 28 -10.24 12.07 -0.87
N PRO A 29 -9.04 11.48 -0.99
CA PRO A 29 -8.56 10.54 0.02
C PRO A 29 -8.35 11.22 1.37
N ARG A 30 -8.62 10.50 2.46
CA ARG A 30 -8.34 10.98 3.83
C ARG A 30 -7.14 10.28 4.48
N ASP A 31 -6.77 9.15 3.90
CA ASP A 31 -5.72 8.23 4.33
C ASP A 31 -5.13 7.49 3.13
N ILE A 32 -4.02 6.81 3.40
CA ILE A 32 -3.31 5.95 2.46
C ILE A 32 -3.31 4.54 3.06
N ASP A 33 -3.94 3.60 2.36
CA ASP A 33 -4.04 2.20 2.80
C ASP A 33 -3.06 1.34 1.99
N LEU A 34 -2.03 0.85 2.68
CA LEU A 34 -1.00 -0.02 2.11
C LEU A 34 -1.24 -1.45 2.56
N VAL A 35 -1.25 -2.38 1.61
CA VAL A 35 -1.34 -3.81 1.87
C VAL A 35 -0.04 -4.48 1.43
N VAL A 36 0.45 -5.40 2.24
CA VAL A 36 1.61 -6.25 1.96
C VAL A 36 1.24 -7.72 2.14
N GLU A 37 2.02 -8.61 1.50
CA GLU A 37 1.72 -10.03 1.52
C GLU A 37 2.01 -10.68 2.88
N THR A 38 3.14 -10.36 3.50
CA THR A 38 3.63 -11.03 4.70
C THR A 38 3.70 -10.12 5.91
N GLY A 39 3.71 -10.69 7.12
CA GLY A 39 4.01 -9.95 8.34
C GLY A 39 5.41 -9.32 8.35
N GLU A 40 6.40 -10.02 7.80
CA GLU A 40 7.78 -9.51 7.69
C GLU A 40 7.83 -8.25 6.81
N ASP A 41 7.11 -8.23 5.70
CA ASP A 41 6.99 -7.06 4.84
C ASP A 41 6.25 -5.91 5.53
N ALA A 42 5.29 -6.22 6.40
CA ALA A 42 4.59 -5.23 7.20
C ALA A 42 5.57 -4.56 8.17
N GLU A 43 6.40 -5.34 8.84
CA GLU A 43 7.45 -4.86 9.75
C GLU A 43 8.48 -4.00 9.00
N LYS A 44 9.02 -4.48 7.86
CA LYS A 44 9.97 -3.71 7.01
C LYS A 44 9.40 -2.37 6.58
N LEU A 45 8.15 -2.36 6.11
CA LEU A 45 7.45 -1.13 5.72
C LEU A 45 7.20 -0.23 6.94
N GLY A 46 6.98 -0.81 8.12
CA GLY A 46 6.88 -0.11 9.38
C GLY A 46 8.17 0.60 9.79
N GLU A 47 9.31 -0.07 9.66
CA GLU A 47 10.64 0.50 9.92
C GLU A 47 10.94 1.67 8.98
N ALA A 48 10.62 1.53 7.69
CA ALA A 48 10.79 2.59 6.71
C ALA A 48 9.97 3.86 7.02
N LEU A 49 8.84 3.69 7.72
CA LEU A 49 7.93 4.77 8.11
C LEU A 49 8.08 5.16 9.59
N SER A 50 9.15 4.71 10.26
CA SER A 50 9.39 4.91 11.69
C SER A 50 9.47 6.38 12.10
N ASN A 51 9.98 7.26 11.23
CA ASN A 51 10.01 8.71 11.48
C ASN A 51 8.61 9.35 11.59
N TRP A 52 7.57 8.63 11.17
CA TRP A 52 6.18 9.09 11.17
C TRP A 52 5.29 8.15 11.99
N LEU A 53 5.87 7.37 12.89
CA LEU A 53 5.16 6.33 13.63
C LEU A 53 4.03 6.90 14.50
N VAL A 54 2.85 6.28 14.40
CA VAL A 54 1.73 6.47 15.32
C VAL A 54 1.48 5.19 16.11
N GLU A 55 1.51 4.05 15.43
CA GLU A 55 1.31 2.73 16.01
C GLU A 55 2.28 1.73 15.36
N HIS A 56 2.97 0.96 16.20
CA HIS A 56 3.85 -0.11 15.75
C HIS A 56 3.08 -1.16 14.95
N VAL A 57 3.80 -1.84 14.06
CA VAL A 57 3.26 -3.04 13.42
C VAL A 57 3.12 -4.11 14.48
N GLN A 58 1.91 -4.65 14.59
CA GLN A 58 1.58 -5.68 15.57
C GLN A 58 0.57 -6.67 15.00
N ARG A 59 0.45 -7.82 15.66
CA ARG A 59 -0.58 -8.79 15.32
C ARG A 59 -1.96 -8.24 15.64
N SER A 60 -2.92 -8.51 14.76
CA SER A 60 -4.33 -8.21 14.96
C SER A 60 -5.12 -9.52 14.96
N GLU A 61 -5.98 -9.71 15.96
CA GLU A 61 -6.83 -10.90 16.12
C GLU A 61 -8.29 -10.57 15.81
N GLY A 62 -9.02 -11.53 15.24
CA GLY A 62 -10.45 -11.38 14.93
C GLY A 62 -10.76 -10.33 13.84
N TRP A 63 -9.75 -9.96 13.03
CA TRP A 63 -9.85 -8.95 11.98
C TRP A 63 -9.55 -9.56 10.60
N VAL A 64 -9.79 -8.79 9.54
CA VAL A 64 -9.56 -9.19 8.14
C VAL A 64 -8.07 -9.31 7.73
N ALA A 65 -7.16 -8.89 8.59
CA ALA A 65 -5.72 -8.85 8.35
C ALA A 65 -5.01 -9.18 9.65
N ARG A 66 -3.93 -9.94 9.57
CA ARG A 66 -3.20 -10.46 10.75
C ARG A 66 -2.18 -9.49 11.30
N TRP A 67 -1.78 -8.51 10.50
CA TRP A 67 -0.83 -7.48 10.91
C TRP A 67 -1.41 -6.11 10.62
N PHE A 68 -1.19 -5.19 11.54
CA PHE A 68 -1.66 -3.81 11.43
C PHE A 68 -0.64 -2.84 12.03
N GLY A 69 -0.52 -1.65 11.45
CA GLY A 69 0.24 -0.54 12.00
C GLY A 69 -0.15 0.79 11.36
N ARG A 70 0.24 1.90 11.99
CA ARG A 70 -0.11 3.25 11.54
C ARG A 70 1.04 4.24 11.60
N SER A 71 1.06 5.12 10.61
CA SER A 71 1.90 6.31 10.58
C SER A 71 1.10 7.56 10.22
N PHE A 72 1.68 8.73 10.46
CA PHE A 72 1.10 10.00 10.05
C PHE A 72 2.15 10.94 9.48
N LYS A 73 1.98 11.31 8.21
CA LYS A 73 2.77 12.36 7.54
C LYS A 73 1.85 13.19 6.65
N ALA A 74 1.30 14.26 7.20
CA ALA A 74 0.25 15.10 6.57
C ALA A 74 -1.08 14.37 6.26
N ALA A 75 -1.06 13.06 6.10
CA ALA A 75 -2.19 12.16 6.06
C ALA A 75 -1.89 10.90 6.90
N ARG A 76 -2.94 10.21 7.32
CA ARG A 76 -2.83 8.90 7.97
C ARG A 76 -2.42 7.85 6.94
N ILE A 77 -1.48 7.00 7.33
CA ILE A 77 -1.02 5.87 6.53
C ILE A 77 -1.28 4.61 7.35
N GLU A 78 -2.13 3.74 6.85
CA GLU A 78 -2.41 2.44 7.45
C GLU A 78 -1.70 1.35 6.66
N ARG A 79 -1.19 0.35 7.39
CA ARG A 79 -0.44 -0.75 6.83
C ARG A 79 -1.04 -2.04 7.35
N VAL A 80 -1.42 -2.93 6.44
CA VAL A 80 -1.95 -4.24 6.77
C VAL A 80 -1.16 -5.34 6.08
N GLY A 81 -0.92 -6.44 6.79
CA GLY A 81 -0.20 -7.60 6.27
C GLY A 81 -0.98 -8.89 6.49
N GLU A 82 -0.80 -9.85 5.58
CA GLU A 82 -1.50 -11.14 5.58
C GLU A 82 -3.02 -10.96 5.67
N VAL A 83 -3.61 -10.31 4.66
CA VAL A 83 -5.06 -10.20 4.52
C VAL A 83 -5.67 -11.59 4.34
N GLU A 84 -6.71 -11.88 5.09
CA GLU A 84 -7.40 -13.16 5.08
C GLU A 84 -8.09 -13.40 3.74
N ALA A 85 -7.95 -14.60 3.17
CA ALA A 85 -8.49 -14.92 1.84
C ALA A 85 -10.03 -14.82 1.73
N TRP A 86 -10.74 -14.92 2.87
CA TRP A 86 -12.20 -14.87 2.87
C TRP A 86 -12.75 -13.48 2.53
N VAL A 87 -11.93 -12.42 2.57
CA VAL A 87 -12.36 -11.06 2.21
C VAL A 87 -12.77 -10.93 0.74
N ASP A 88 -12.32 -11.87 -0.10
CA ASP A 88 -12.68 -11.97 -1.52
C ASP A 88 -13.93 -12.84 -1.74
N LEU A 89 -14.68 -13.16 -0.68
CA LEU A 89 -15.92 -13.93 -0.73
C LEU A 89 -17.12 -13.09 -0.24
N PRO A 90 -18.29 -13.20 -0.90
CA PRO A 90 -18.54 -13.99 -2.12
C PRO A 90 -17.98 -13.35 -3.39
N GLU A 91 -17.60 -12.08 -3.33
CA GLU A 91 -17.07 -11.31 -4.45
C GLU A 91 -15.69 -10.74 -4.09
N PRO A 92 -14.78 -10.57 -5.07
CA PRO A 92 -13.47 -9.99 -4.82
C PRO A 92 -13.53 -8.61 -4.17
N SER A 93 -12.65 -8.40 -3.19
CA SER A 93 -12.40 -7.09 -2.59
C SER A 93 -11.30 -6.35 -3.34
N ASP A 94 -11.19 -5.04 -3.11
CA ASP A 94 -10.13 -4.20 -3.70
C ASP A 94 -8.80 -4.25 -2.92
N PHE A 95 -8.78 -4.90 -1.75
CA PHE A 95 -7.58 -5.05 -0.89
C PHE A 95 -7.11 -6.49 -0.71
N GLY A 96 -7.93 -7.50 -1.02
CA GLY A 96 -7.64 -8.92 -0.81
C GLY A 96 -6.67 -9.54 -1.84
N PRO A 97 -6.35 -10.83 -1.68
CA PRO A 97 -5.44 -11.56 -2.57
C PRO A 97 -5.78 -11.49 -4.06
N VAL A 98 -7.06 -11.40 -4.44
CA VAL A 98 -7.47 -11.24 -5.84
C VAL A 98 -7.02 -9.89 -6.39
N ALA A 99 -7.06 -8.80 -5.61
CA ALA A 99 -6.60 -7.49 -6.05
C ALA A 99 -5.11 -7.48 -6.40
N ARG A 100 -4.28 -8.09 -5.56
CA ARG A 100 -2.82 -8.27 -5.76
C ARG A 100 -2.49 -8.90 -7.12
N ARG A 101 -3.24 -9.93 -7.52
CA ARG A 101 -3.03 -10.63 -8.80
C ARG A 101 -3.44 -9.81 -10.03
N ASN A 102 -4.20 -8.74 -9.83
CA ASN A 102 -4.80 -7.94 -10.90
C ASN A 102 -4.32 -6.47 -10.86
N LEU A 103 -3.18 -6.21 -10.21
CA LEU A 103 -2.55 -4.89 -10.18
C LEU A 103 -2.18 -4.48 -11.60
N ARG A 104 -2.73 -3.33 -12.01
CA ARG A 104 -2.48 -2.73 -13.31
C ARG A 104 -2.29 -1.24 -13.12
N TRP A 105 -1.26 -0.71 -13.77
CA TRP A 105 -1.12 0.72 -13.91
C TRP A 105 -2.27 1.27 -14.77
N PRO A 106 -2.84 2.45 -14.47
CA PRO A 106 -3.81 3.06 -15.37
C PRO A 106 -3.15 3.27 -16.74
N VAL A 107 -3.73 2.69 -17.79
CA VAL A 107 -3.25 2.86 -19.16
C VAL A 107 -3.76 4.22 -19.68
N GLY A 108 -2.89 5.07 -20.24
CA GLY A 108 -3.27 6.37 -20.81
C GLY A 108 -2.94 7.60 -19.95
N VAL A 109 -2.06 7.49 -18.96
CA VAL A 109 -1.56 8.64 -18.17
C VAL A 109 -0.41 9.34 -18.90
N GLU A 110 -0.67 9.85 -20.11
CA GLU A 110 0.18 10.88 -20.70
C GLU A 110 -0.62 12.20 -20.76
N SER A 111 0.01 13.26 -20.27
CA SER A 111 -0.44 14.67 -20.32
C SER A 111 -1.56 15.11 -19.37
N ARG A 112 -1.24 15.30 -18.08
CA ARG A 112 -1.75 16.48 -17.33
C ARG A 112 -0.72 17.10 -16.38
N TYR A 113 0.33 16.37 -16.02
CA TYR A 113 1.50 16.92 -15.35
C TYR A 113 2.73 16.33 -16.04
N GLY A 114 3.43 17.16 -16.83
CA GLY A 114 4.52 16.71 -17.68
C GLY A 114 5.70 16.16 -16.88
N PHE A 115 5.91 14.85 -16.93
CA PHE A 115 7.22 14.25 -16.74
C PHE A 115 7.75 13.88 -18.12
N HIS A 116 8.69 14.66 -18.64
CA HIS A 116 9.53 14.21 -19.74
C HIS A 116 10.50 13.18 -19.15
N SER A 117 10.38 11.91 -19.53
CA SER A 117 11.47 10.98 -19.38
C SER A 117 12.57 11.41 -20.35
N SER A 118 13.59 12.10 -19.83
CA SER A 118 14.86 12.18 -20.56
C SER A 118 15.43 10.77 -20.57
N SER A 119 15.39 10.13 -21.73
CA SER A 119 16.13 8.91 -22.00
C SER A 119 17.61 9.21 -21.75
N TYR A 120 18.23 8.48 -20.81
CA TYR A 120 19.66 8.30 -20.84
C TYR A 120 19.93 7.16 -21.83
N SER A 121 20.60 7.55 -22.91
CA SER A 121 21.31 6.79 -23.97
C SER A 121 21.19 5.28 -23.97
#